data_AF-A0A7C6RWR6-F1
#
_entry.id   AF-A0A7C6RWR6-F1
#
_cell.length_a   1.000
_cell.length_b   1.000
_cell.length_c   1.000
_cell.angle_alpha   90.00
_cell.angle_beta   90.00
_cell.angle_gamma   90.00
#
_symmetry.space_group_name_H-M   'P 1'
#
loop_
_entity.id
_entity.type
_entity.pdbx_description
1 polymer ?
#
loop_
_entity_poly.entity_id
_entity_poly.type
_entity_poly.pdbx_seq_one_letter_code
_entity_poly.pdbx_strand_id
1 'polypeptide(L)'
;MILQTLCDYYRRQQDELPPPGFERKAIPFVIVLDRDGRFVDIEDTRNGNDKRDKGRLFVVPQGVKRTSGVAANLLWDGLGYVLGVVSEARAAKLDAARLEKEQERTSEAHRAFIQRIRDVFPAPIGDEGVRAALTFLERGDFSVVFSHPLWPELNKTTESLSFRLDGDLQLICQREAVRQAVMATEQDTATVRNRCLVSGNLDAIARLHPAIKGVRNAQSSGANLFSFNFAAACSHGKEQGQNAPVGEYAAFAYTTALNHLLRVDSRQKLPVGEDTFVFWAEKPDPAEELFAAWLQPDPDDPVRGVEAVKALYEAPKTGVRPLDADETRFFVLGLAPNVARLAVR
;
A
#
# COMPACT_ATOMS: atom_id res chain seq x y z
N MET A 1 -24.35 3.42 -1.29
CA MET A 1 -23.37 4.50 -1.02
C MET A 1 -22.03 4.13 -1.65
N ILE A 2 -21.24 5.08 -2.17
CA ILE A 2 -20.01 4.77 -2.94
C ILE A 2 -18.96 3.96 -2.16
N LEU A 3 -18.84 4.15 -0.85
CA LEU A 3 -17.91 3.35 -0.03
C LEU A 3 -18.35 1.90 0.11
N GLN A 4 -19.67 1.64 0.10
CA GLN A 4 -20.19 0.27 0.13
C GLN A 4 -19.83 -0.44 -1.17
N THR A 5 -20.03 0.22 -2.31
CA THR A 5 -19.74 -0.37 -3.63
C THR A 5 -18.24 -0.56 -3.86
N LEU A 6 -17.38 0.27 -3.25
CA LEU A 6 -15.93 0.03 -3.19
C LEU A 6 -15.57 -1.15 -2.27
N CYS A 7 -16.25 -1.33 -1.13
CA CYS A 7 -16.08 -2.52 -0.29
C CYS A 7 -16.52 -3.79 -1.02
N ASP A 8 -17.61 -3.72 -1.81
CA ASP A 8 -18.10 -4.83 -2.62
C ASP A 8 -17.12 -5.16 -3.74
N TYR A 9 -16.56 -4.14 -4.42
CA TYR A 9 -15.47 -4.32 -5.38
C TYR A 9 -14.24 -4.96 -4.74
N TYR A 10 -13.85 -4.54 -3.53
CA TYR A 10 -12.76 -5.20 -2.80
C TYR A 10 -13.04 -6.69 -2.59
N ARG A 11 -14.24 -7.05 -2.13
CA ARG A 11 -14.64 -8.47 -1.93
C ARG A 11 -14.56 -9.27 -3.23
N ARG A 12 -15.01 -8.68 -4.35
CA ARG A 12 -14.93 -9.27 -5.69
C ARG A 12 -13.50 -9.54 -6.15
N GLN A 13 -12.54 -8.74 -5.68
CA GLN A 13 -11.14 -8.74 -6.12
C GLN A 13 -10.20 -9.31 -5.05
N GLN A 14 -10.70 -10.10 -4.09
CA GLN A 14 -9.92 -10.58 -2.93
C GLN A 14 -8.73 -11.45 -3.31
N ASP A 15 -8.80 -12.17 -4.42
CA ASP A 15 -7.69 -13.02 -4.89
C ASP A 15 -6.53 -12.18 -5.45
N GLU A 16 -6.81 -10.97 -5.94
CA GLU A 16 -5.81 -10.06 -6.49
C GLU A 16 -5.35 -9.01 -5.46
N LEU A 17 -6.24 -8.55 -4.59
CA LEU A 17 -5.97 -7.48 -3.64
C LEU A 17 -5.34 -8.00 -2.35
N PRO A 18 -4.52 -7.18 -1.66
CA PRO A 18 -3.95 -7.59 -0.38
C PRO A 18 -5.07 -7.89 0.64
N PRO A 19 -4.89 -8.89 1.52
CA PRO A 19 -5.81 -9.16 2.62
C PRO A 19 -5.76 -8.05 3.69
N PRO A 20 -6.75 -7.98 4.60
CA PRO A 20 -6.70 -7.07 5.76
C PRO A 20 -5.37 -7.15 6.52
N GLY A 21 -4.88 -5.99 6.95
CA GLY A 21 -3.57 -5.86 7.60
C GLY A 21 -2.36 -5.86 6.65
N PHE A 22 -2.57 -5.92 5.33
CA PHE A 22 -1.50 -5.89 4.32
C PHE A 22 -1.69 -4.78 3.28
N GLU A 23 -0.60 -4.35 2.65
CA GLU A 23 -0.63 -3.43 1.51
C GLU A 23 0.31 -3.87 0.39
N ARG A 24 0.10 -3.37 -0.84
CA ARG A 24 1.05 -3.53 -1.93
C ARG A 24 2.10 -2.42 -1.85
N LYS A 25 3.38 -2.81 -1.75
CA LYS A 25 4.51 -1.89 -1.65
C LYS A 25 5.62 -2.28 -2.61
N ALA A 26 6.19 -1.29 -3.30
CA ALA A 26 7.37 -1.48 -4.15
C ALA A 26 8.61 -1.59 -3.26
N ILE A 27 9.43 -2.63 -3.49
CA ILE A 27 10.65 -2.91 -2.71
C ILE A 27 11.80 -3.14 -3.68
N PRO A 28 12.62 -2.12 -3.98
CA PRO A 28 13.67 -2.23 -4.99
C PRO A 28 14.81 -3.15 -4.59
N PHE A 29 15.11 -3.29 -3.29
CA PHE A 29 16.19 -4.16 -2.83
C PHE A 29 15.73 -5.08 -1.71
N VAL A 30 16.18 -6.33 -1.78
CA VAL A 30 15.87 -7.37 -0.79
C VAL A 30 17.17 -7.94 -0.25
N ILE A 31 17.30 -7.99 1.08
CA ILE A 31 18.43 -8.63 1.76
C ILE A 31 18.16 -10.13 1.82
N VAL A 32 19.01 -10.94 1.19
CA VAL A 32 18.92 -12.39 1.20
C VAL A 32 19.75 -12.94 2.36
N LEU A 33 19.11 -13.79 3.18
CA LEU A 33 19.69 -14.37 4.39
C LEU A 33 19.67 -15.89 4.33
N ASP A 34 20.67 -16.54 4.93
CA ASP A 34 20.59 -17.98 5.18
C ASP A 34 19.71 -18.31 6.41
N ARG A 35 19.52 -19.60 6.69
CA ARG A 35 18.71 -20.08 7.83
C ARG A 35 19.28 -19.74 9.20
N ASP A 36 20.54 -19.32 9.27
CA ASP A 36 21.24 -18.91 10.49
C ASP A 36 21.25 -17.38 10.64
N GLY A 37 20.62 -16.64 9.71
CA GLY A 37 20.59 -15.18 9.73
C GLY A 37 21.90 -14.54 9.27
N ARG A 38 22.72 -15.23 8.48
CA ARG A 38 23.90 -14.64 7.83
C ARG A 38 23.49 -14.03 6.50
N PHE A 39 24.11 -12.90 6.18
CA PHE A 39 23.97 -12.26 4.88
C PHE A 39 24.50 -13.15 3.76
N VAL A 40 23.70 -13.32 2.71
CA VAL A 40 24.05 -14.08 1.51
C VAL A 40 24.24 -13.14 0.32
N ASP A 41 23.23 -12.32 0.01
CA ASP A 41 23.22 -11.46 -1.18
C ASP A 41 22.26 -10.26 -1.04
N ILE A 42 22.35 -9.29 -1.94
CA ILE A 42 21.32 -8.26 -2.18
C ILE A 42 20.69 -8.52 -3.54
N GLU A 43 19.38 -8.80 -3.56
CA GLU A 43 18.60 -8.87 -4.79
C GLU A 43 18.07 -7.48 -5.16
N ASP A 44 18.35 -7.05 -6.40
CA ASP A 44 17.72 -5.90 -7.04
C ASP A 44 16.48 -6.34 -7.80
N THR A 45 15.32 -5.78 -7.44
CA THR A 45 14.02 -6.12 -8.04
C THR A 45 13.56 -5.09 -9.07
N ARG A 46 14.39 -4.09 -9.37
CA ARG A 46 14.12 -3.10 -10.41
C ARG A 46 14.42 -3.67 -11.78
N ASN A 47 13.69 -3.20 -12.77
CA ASN A 47 13.99 -3.38 -14.18
C ASN A 47 15.07 -2.37 -14.57
N GLY A 48 16.28 -2.85 -14.87
CA GLY A 48 17.50 -2.05 -15.10
C GLY A 48 17.45 -0.99 -16.23
N ASN A 49 16.29 -0.78 -16.87
CA ASN A 49 16.10 0.19 -17.95
C ASN A 49 15.49 1.53 -17.50
N ASP A 50 14.96 1.66 -16.27
CA ASP A 50 14.34 2.91 -15.80
C ASP A 50 14.88 3.37 -14.43
N LYS A 51 15.50 4.56 -14.41
CA LYS A 51 15.98 5.21 -13.16
C LYS A 51 14.84 5.61 -12.22
N ARG A 52 13.58 5.61 -12.68
CA ARG A 52 12.38 5.86 -11.86
C ARG A 52 11.73 4.58 -11.36
N ASP A 53 12.26 3.40 -11.71
CA ASP A 53 11.73 2.14 -11.23
C ASP A 53 11.88 2.02 -9.72
N LYS A 54 10.75 1.79 -9.06
CA LYS A 54 10.65 1.60 -7.60
C LYS A 54 10.79 0.14 -7.19
N GLY A 55 11.00 -0.77 -8.15
CA GLY A 55 11.12 -2.19 -7.94
C GLY A 55 9.78 -2.91 -8.00
N ARG A 56 9.85 -4.23 -7.86
CA ARG A 56 8.68 -5.11 -7.86
C ARG A 56 7.73 -4.79 -6.70
N LEU A 57 6.43 -4.92 -6.96
CA LEU A 57 5.40 -4.83 -5.94
C LEU A 57 5.30 -6.14 -5.15
N PHE A 58 5.32 -6.03 -3.82
CA PHE A 58 5.11 -7.13 -2.90
C PHE A 58 3.92 -6.83 -1.98
N VAL A 59 3.28 -7.89 -1.48
CA VAL A 59 2.26 -7.79 -0.43
C VAL A 59 3.00 -7.81 0.90
N VAL A 60 2.93 -6.73 1.68
CA VAL A 60 3.67 -6.58 2.95
C VAL A 60 2.72 -6.17 4.07
N PRO A 61 3.04 -6.43 5.35
CA PRO A 61 2.25 -5.92 6.47
C PRO A 61 2.05 -4.41 6.35
N GLN A 62 0.84 -3.93 6.67
CA GLN A 62 0.44 -2.55 6.46
C GLN A 62 1.39 -1.58 7.17
N GLY A 63 1.87 -0.56 6.44
CA GLY A 63 2.80 0.43 6.97
C GLY A 63 2.18 1.30 8.06
N VAL A 64 2.97 1.62 9.08
CA VAL A 64 2.55 2.48 10.18
C VAL A 64 2.62 3.95 9.75
N LYS A 65 1.54 4.70 9.97
CA LYS A 65 1.51 6.14 9.68
C LYS A 65 2.31 6.92 10.73
N ARG A 66 3.48 7.40 10.34
CA ARG A 66 4.38 8.20 11.19
C ARG A 66 3.87 9.64 11.32
N THR A 67 3.18 9.97 12.41
CA THR A 67 2.72 11.35 12.69
C THR A 67 3.68 12.14 13.58
N SER A 68 4.33 11.48 14.52
CA SER A 68 5.41 11.99 15.38
C SER A 68 6.13 10.80 16.03
N GLY A 69 7.44 10.91 16.26
CA GLY A 69 8.24 9.85 16.88
C GLY A 69 8.75 8.76 15.92
N VAL A 70 9.33 7.72 16.51
CA VAL A 70 9.89 6.55 15.83
C VAL A 70 8.83 5.46 15.80
N ALA A 71 8.46 5.00 14.61
CA ALA A 71 7.52 3.90 14.43
C ALA A 71 7.97 3.03 13.26
N ALA A 72 8.21 1.76 13.56
CA ALA A 72 8.74 0.77 12.64
C ALA A 72 7.63 -0.03 11.97
N ASN A 73 7.84 -0.35 10.70
CA ASN A 73 7.05 -1.34 9.99
C ASN A 73 7.50 -2.76 10.37
N LEU A 74 6.71 -3.79 10.05
CA LEU A 74 7.02 -5.18 10.41
C LEU A 74 7.75 -5.89 9.27
N LEU A 75 9.05 -6.21 9.45
CA LEU A 75 9.89 -6.97 8.51
C LEU A 75 10.16 -6.29 7.15
N TRP A 76 9.88 -5.01 7.02
CA TRP A 76 10.27 -4.17 5.90
C TRP A 76 10.36 -2.72 6.37
N ASP A 77 11.32 -1.93 5.92
CA ASP A 77 11.39 -0.48 6.24
C ASP A 77 12.48 0.20 5.38
N GLY A 78 12.65 1.52 5.51
CA GLY A 78 13.77 2.23 4.89
C GLY A 78 15.11 1.85 5.51
N LEU A 79 16.19 2.16 4.79
CA LEU A 79 17.58 1.85 5.14
C LEU A 79 17.95 2.13 6.61
N GLY A 80 17.54 3.28 7.13
CA GLY A 80 17.87 3.67 8.51
C GLY A 80 17.23 2.79 9.58
N TYR A 81 16.02 2.27 9.35
CA TYR A 81 15.38 1.32 10.27
C TYR A 81 15.98 -0.08 10.12
N VAL A 82 16.32 -0.49 8.90
CA VAL A 82 16.79 -1.85 8.62
C VAL A 82 18.26 -2.05 9.00
N LEU A 83 19.15 -1.14 8.64
CA LEU A 83 20.60 -1.27 8.85
C LEU A 83 21.18 -0.26 9.85
N GLY A 84 20.37 0.64 10.42
CA GLY A 84 20.86 1.63 11.38
C GLY A 84 21.77 2.70 10.78
N VAL A 85 21.72 2.91 9.46
CA VAL A 85 22.60 3.84 8.73
C VAL A 85 21.84 4.99 8.07
N VAL A 86 22.43 6.19 8.10
CA VAL A 86 21.90 7.35 7.37
C VAL A 86 22.34 7.24 5.91
N SER A 87 21.39 7.09 5.00
CA SER A 87 21.66 7.04 3.55
C SER A 87 22.44 8.26 3.08
N GLU A 88 23.33 8.11 2.09
CA GLU A 88 24.04 9.23 1.43
C GLU A 88 23.08 10.31 0.94
N ALA A 89 21.96 9.92 0.33
CA ALA A 89 20.95 10.85 -0.19
C ALA A 89 20.29 11.70 0.92
N ARG A 90 20.26 11.19 2.15
CA ARG A 90 19.77 11.91 3.34
C ARG A 90 20.87 12.76 3.95
N ALA A 91 22.08 12.21 4.10
CA ALA A 91 23.23 12.91 4.65
C ALA A 91 23.59 14.16 3.84
N ALA A 92 23.53 14.08 2.49
CA ALA A 92 23.82 15.21 1.60
C ALA A 92 22.90 16.43 1.77
N LYS A 93 21.78 16.29 2.50
CA LYS A 93 20.80 17.37 2.75
C LYS A 93 20.93 17.99 4.15
N LEU A 94 21.89 17.53 4.95
CA LEU A 94 22.03 17.90 6.36
C LEU A 94 23.39 18.56 6.60
N ASP A 95 23.41 19.57 7.47
CA ASP A 95 24.65 20.08 8.03
C ASP A 95 25.22 19.11 9.10
N ALA A 96 26.44 19.35 9.57
CA ALA A 96 27.12 18.46 10.50
C ALA A 96 26.33 18.22 11.81
N ALA A 97 25.75 19.28 12.40
CA ALA A 97 24.99 19.17 13.64
C ALA A 97 23.67 18.39 13.44
N ARG A 98 23.00 18.60 12.31
CA ARG A 98 21.78 17.84 11.96
C ARG A 98 22.08 16.40 11.59
N LEU A 99 23.26 16.12 11.02
CA LEU A 99 23.67 14.77 10.68
C LEU A 99 23.87 13.92 11.94
N GLU A 100 24.53 14.46 12.96
CA GLU A 100 24.71 13.79 14.26
C GLU A 100 23.36 13.44 14.90
N LYS A 101 22.44 14.41 14.96
CA LYS A 101 21.07 14.18 15.45
C LYS A 101 20.30 13.13 14.62
N GLU A 102 20.49 13.11 13.31
CA GLU A 102 19.85 12.11 12.45
C GLU A 102 20.46 10.71 12.66
N GLN A 103 21.76 10.61 12.97
CA GLN A 103 22.41 9.34 13.32
C GLN A 103 21.86 8.78 14.64
N GLU A 104 21.69 9.62 15.66
CA GLU A 104 21.05 9.24 16.92
C GLU A 104 19.63 8.70 16.68
N ARG A 105 18.81 9.47 15.94
CA ARG A 105 17.45 9.08 15.58
C ARG A 105 17.40 7.78 14.75
N THR A 106 18.38 7.58 13.87
CA THR A 106 18.47 6.37 13.04
C THR A 106 18.79 5.15 13.89
N SER A 107 19.65 5.31 14.89
CA SER A 107 19.96 4.25 15.87
C SER A 107 18.72 3.89 16.70
N GLU A 108 17.92 4.88 17.13
CA GLU A 108 16.63 4.65 17.78
C GLU A 108 15.63 3.94 16.87
N ALA A 109 15.57 4.34 15.59
CA ALA A 109 14.72 3.73 14.59
C ALA A 109 15.05 2.26 14.36
N HIS A 110 16.34 1.92 14.25
CA HIS A 110 16.79 0.54 14.12
C HIS A 110 16.42 -0.31 15.34
N ARG A 111 16.61 0.23 16.56
CA ARG A 111 16.21 -0.45 17.78
C ARG A 111 14.70 -0.69 17.85
N ALA A 112 13.90 0.31 17.46
CA ALA A 112 12.44 0.17 17.39
C ALA A 112 12.00 -0.87 16.34
N PHE A 113 12.73 -1.01 15.23
CA PHE A 113 12.49 -2.03 14.22
C PHE A 113 12.69 -3.45 14.77
N ILE A 114 13.81 -3.68 15.46
CA ILE A 114 14.09 -4.97 16.12
C ILE A 114 13.04 -5.25 17.20
N GLN A 115 12.72 -4.26 18.03
CA GLN A 115 11.74 -4.41 19.11
C GLN A 115 10.36 -4.76 18.55
N ARG A 116 9.93 -4.10 17.46
CA ARG A 116 8.65 -4.39 16.81
C ARG A 116 8.57 -5.84 16.33
N ILE A 117 9.65 -6.40 15.80
CA ILE A 117 9.68 -7.82 15.40
C ILE A 117 9.57 -8.73 16.63
N ARG A 118 10.27 -8.43 17.72
CA ARG A 118 10.20 -9.20 18.98
C ARG A 118 8.83 -9.16 19.64
N ASP A 119 8.16 -8.01 19.63
CA ASP A 119 6.83 -7.85 20.22
C ASP A 119 5.79 -8.72 19.50
N VAL A 120 5.92 -8.85 18.18
CA VAL A 120 5.03 -9.68 17.36
C VAL A 120 5.40 -11.16 17.41
N PHE A 121 6.71 -11.47 17.51
CA PHE A 121 7.24 -12.83 17.56
C PHE A 121 8.08 -13.03 18.83
N PRO A 122 7.42 -13.26 19.99
CA PRO A 122 8.13 -13.55 21.22
C PRO A 122 8.86 -14.89 21.13
N ALA A 123 9.96 -15.04 21.87
CA ALA A 123 10.73 -16.27 21.89
C ALA A 123 9.96 -17.42 22.59
N PRO A 124 10.07 -18.67 22.11
CA PRO A 124 10.82 -19.10 20.94
C PRO A 124 10.10 -18.79 19.61
N ILE A 125 10.84 -18.30 18.62
CA ILE A 125 10.31 -17.98 17.29
C ILE A 125 10.22 -19.26 16.46
N GLY A 126 9.00 -19.66 16.10
CA GLY A 126 8.74 -20.87 15.32
C GLY A 126 9.10 -20.77 13.83
N ASP A 127 8.99 -19.59 13.23
CA ASP A 127 9.32 -19.39 11.81
C ASP A 127 10.82 -19.12 11.60
N GLU A 128 11.44 -19.92 10.73
CA GLU A 128 12.87 -19.82 10.42
C GLU A 128 13.26 -18.50 9.74
N GLY A 129 12.40 -17.93 8.91
CA GLY A 129 12.67 -16.68 8.20
C GLY A 129 12.69 -15.50 9.16
N VAL A 130 11.65 -15.41 10.02
CA VAL A 130 11.60 -14.37 11.06
C VAL A 130 12.80 -14.50 12.01
N ARG A 131 13.15 -15.73 12.41
CA ARG A 131 14.33 -15.99 13.26
C ARG A 131 15.63 -15.58 12.57
N ALA A 132 15.81 -15.88 11.28
CA ALA A 132 16.98 -15.47 10.51
C ALA A 132 17.08 -13.95 10.39
N ALA A 133 15.98 -13.27 10.06
CA ALA A 133 15.93 -11.80 9.99
C ALA A 133 16.27 -11.15 11.33
N LEU A 134 15.68 -11.66 12.43
CA LEU A 134 15.96 -11.13 13.75
C LEU A 134 17.43 -11.36 14.16
N THR A 135 17.97 -12.56 13.90
CA THR A 135 19.37 -12.89 14.19
C THR A 135 20.34 -12.00 13.41
N PHE A 136 20.06 -11.76 12.13
CA PHE A 136 20.82 -10.85 11.28
C PHE A 136 20.85 -9.43 11.87
N LEU A 137 19.68 -8.90 12.24
CA LEU A 137 19.54 -7.55 12.79
C LEU A 137 20.23 -7.40 14.15
N GLU A 138 20.07 -8.38 15.04
CA GLU A 138 20.62 -8.34 16.39
C GLU A 138 22.14 -8.51 16.43
N ARG A 139 22.72 -9.20 15.43
CA ARG A 139 24.17 -9.28 15.27
C ARG A 139 24.79 -7.89 15.07
N GLY A 140 24.08 -6.97 14.40
CA GLY A 140 24.49 -5.58 14.23
C GLY A 140 25.75 -5.35 13.39
N ASP A 141 26.32 -6.39 12.78
CA ASP A 141 27.46 -6.29 11.87
C ASP A 141 26.98 -6.37 10.41
N PHE A 142 26.96 -5.22 9.76
CA PHE A 142 26.55 -5.07 8.36
C PHE A 142 27.73 -4.79 7.42
N SER A 143 28.97 -4.98 7.87
CA SER A 143 30.20 -4.71 7.08
C SER A 143 30.22 -5.44 5.73
N VAL A 144 29.74 -6.69 5.71
CA VAL A 144 29.61 -7.50 4.49
C VAL A 144 28.57 -6.89 3.53
N VAL A 145 27.46 -6.37 4.06
CA VAL A 145 26.43 -5.68 3.27
C VAL A 145 26.99 -4.42 2.61
N PHE A 146 27.80 -3.65 3.35
CA PHE A 146 28.42 -2.41 2.85
C PHE A 146 29.50 -2.66 1.79
N SER A 147 30.06 -3.87 1.76
CA SER A 147 31.06 -4.28 0.77
C SER A 147 30.43 -4.84 -0.51
N HIS A 148 29.10 -5.01 -0.55
CA HIS A 148 28.41 -5.58 -1.69
C HIS A 148 28.43 -4.64 -2.92
N PRO A 149 28.55 -5.14 -4.17
CA PRO A 149 28.57 -4.30 -5.36
C PRO A 149 27.34 -3.38 -5.53
N LEU A 150 26.17 -3.78 -5.03
CA LEU A 150 24.94 -2.98 -5.06
C LEU A 150 24.81 -1.97 -3.91
N TRP A 151 25.72 -1.99 -2.93
CA TRP A 151 25.70 -1.06 -1.81
C TRP A 151 25.66 0.42 -2.24
N PRO A 152 26.46 0.90 -3.22
CA PRO A 152 26.42 2.29 -3.63
C PRO A 152 25.07 2.75 -4.18
N GLU A 153 24.28 1.84 -4.75
CA GLU A 153 22.93 2.15 -5.21
C GLU A 153 21.91 2.11 -4.07
N LEU A 154 22.02 1.09 -3.21
CA LEU A 154 21.18 0.94 -2.03
C LEU A 154 21.38 2.13 -1.07
N ASN A 155 22.61 2.60 -0.84
CA ASN A 155 22.91 3.73 0.03
C ASN A 155 22.38 5.09 -0.50
N LYS A 156 22.01 5.15 -1.78
CA LYS A 156 21.38 6.33 -2.40
C LYS A 156 19.86 6.26 -2.40
N THR A 157 19.27 5.10 -2.10
CA THR A 157 17.82 4.93 -2.12
C THR A 157 17.16 5.54 -0.88
N THR A 158 15.94 6.03 -1.08
CA THR A 158 15.03 6.40 0.00
C THR A 158 13.83 5.44 0.11
N GLU A 159 13.81 4.41 -0.72
CA GLU A 159 12.75 3.41 -0.76
C GLU A 159 12.94 2.33 0.31
N SER A 160 11.94 1.48 0.46
CA SER A 160 11.91 0.43 1.49
C SER A 160 12.69 -0.82 1.08
N LEU A 161 13.21 -1.53 2.07
CA LEU A 161 13.92 -2.80 1.97
C LEU A 161 13.11 -3.87 2.71
N SER A 162 13.31 -5.13 2.34
CA SER A 162 12.80 -6.27 3.11
C SER A 162 13.77 -7.45 3.00
N PHE A 163 13.38 -8.59 3.54
CA PHE A 163 14.22 -9.77 3.68
C PHE A 163 13.64 -10.97 2.92
N ARG A 164 14.52 -11.85 2.45
CA ARG A 164 14.18 -13.15 1.88
C ARG A 164 15.13 -14.21 2.44
N LEU A 165 14.61 -15.41 2.67
CA LEU A 165 15.44 -16.55 3.02
C LEU A 165 16.01 -17.18 1.74
N ASP A 166 17.27 -17.58 1.75
CA ASP A 166 17.87 -18.28 0.62
C ASP A 166 17.08 -19.56 0.28
N GLY A 167 16.78 -19.74 -1.00
CA GLY A 167 15.89 -20.78 -1.51
C GLY A 167 14.38 -20.47 -1.48
N ASP A 168 13.92 -19.41 -0.80
CA ASP A 168 12.51 -19.00 -0.84
C ASP A 168 12.19 -18.17 -2.09
N LEU A 169 10.94 -18.23 -2.55
CA LEU A 169 10.41 -17.34 -3.61
C LEU A 169 9.75 -16.06 -3.06
N GLN A 170 9.28 -16.12 -1.82
CA GLN A 170 8.53 -15.04 -1.18
C GLN A 170 9.39 -14.29 -0.16
N LEU A 171 9.04 -13.04 0.14
CA LEU A 171 9.68 -12.31 1.23
C LEU A 171 9.33 -12.94 2.58
N ILE A 172 10.20 -12.76 3.58
CA ILE A 172 9.96 -13.25 4.94
C ILE A 172 8.66 -12.65 5.51
N CYS A 173 8.37 -11.39 5.19
CA CYS A 173 7.13 -10.71 5.60
C CYS A 173 5.84 -11.27 4.95
N GLN A 174 5.97 -12.13 3.93
CA GLN A 174 4.85 -12.80 3.25
C GLN A 174 4.60 -14.23 3.76
N ARG A 175 5.50 -14.77 4.61
CA ARG A 175 5.38 -16.13 5.15
C ARG A 175 4.13 -16.25 6.02
N GLU A 176 3.60 -17.46 6.10
CA GLU A 176 2.32 -17.73 6.75
C GLU A 176 2.31 -17.32 8.23
N ALA A 177 3.41 -17.55 8.96
CA ALA A 177 3.53 -17.12 10.35
C ALA A 177 3.33 -15.60 10.52
N VAL A 178 3.78 -14.80 9.55
CA VAL A 178 3.59 -13.34 9.56
C VAL A 178 2.15 -12.96 9.25
N ARG A 179 1.52 -13.65 8.29
CA ARG A 179 0.09 -13.48 8.00
C ARG A 179 -0.78 -13.74 9.22
N GLN A 180 -0.53 -14.86 9.89
CA GLN A 180 -1.27 -15.22 11.10
C GLN A 180 -1.03 -14.23 12.25
N ALA A 181 0.22 -13.78 12.46
CA ALA A 181 0.54 -12.81 13.49
C ALA A 181 -0.13 -11.44 13.25
N VAL A 182 -0.18 -10.97 12.00
CA VAL A 182 -0.88 -9.73 11.63
C VAL A 182 -2.39 -9.87 11.86
N MET A 183 -2.99 -10.98 11.43
CA MET A 183 -4.43 -11.24 11.63
C MET A 183 -4.79 -11.33 13.12
N ALA A 184 -3.94 -11.95 13.95
CA ALA A 184 -4.16 -12.05 15.39
C ALA A 184 -4.06 -10.66 16.08
N THR A 185 -3.13 -9.81 15.64
CA THR A 185 -2.97 -8.45 16.19
C THR A 185 -4.21 -7.58 15.93
N GLU A 186 -4.89 -7.75 14.79
CA GLU A 186 -6.14 -7.03 14.51
C GLU A 186 -7.27 -7.48 15.44
N GLN A 187 -7.33 -8.76 15.80
CA GLN A 187 -8.39 -9.32 16.64
C GLN A 187 -8.23 -9.00 18.13
N ASP A 188 -7.00 -8.85 18.61
CA ASP A 188 -6.68 -8.68 20.05
C ASP A 188 -6.81 -7.24 20.55
N THR A 189 -7.10 -6.28 19.66
CA THR A 189 -7.47 -4.94 20.11
C THR A 189 -8.86 -4.99 20.74
N ALA A 190 -8.91 -4.98 22.07
CA ALA A 190 -10.11 -4.82 22.90
C ALA A 190 -10.75 -3.43 22.73
N THR A 191 -10.97 -3.03 21.49
CA THR A 191 -11.52 -1.76 21.08
C THR A 191 -13.03 -1.83 21.23
N VAL A 192 -13.64 -0.80 21.81
CA VAL A 192 -15.10 -0.66 21.87
C VAL A 192 -15.64 -0.75 20.44
N ARG A 193 -16.31 -1.87 20.13
CA ARG A 193 -16.89 -2.09 18.81
C ARG A 193 -18.14 -1.22 18.68
N ASN A 194 -18.20 -0.42 17.62
CA ASN A 194 -19.35 0.40 17.30
C ASN A 194 -19.91 -0.01 15.95
N ARG A 195 -21.13 0.43 15.65
CA ARG A 195 -21.75 0.18 14.35
C ARG A 195 -21.05 1.00 13.27
N CYS A 196 -20.50 0.32 12.27
CA CYS A 196 -19.91 0.95 11.11
C CYS A 196 -21.00 1.55 10.20
N LEU A 197 -20.86 2.81 9.79
CA LEU A 197 -21.79 3.49 8.88
C LEU A 197 -21.76 2.96 7.44
N VAL A 198 -20.67 2.30 7.04
CA VAL A 198 -20.53 1.72 5.69
C VAL A 198 -21.15 0.33 5.65
N SER A 199 -20.71 -0.58 6.51
CA SER A 199 -21.15 -1.99 6.48
C SER A 199 -22.42 -2.26 7.27
N GLY A 200 -22.79 -1.40 8.23
CA GLY A 200 -23.88 -1.64 9.17
C GLY A 200 -23.56 -2.64 10.29
N ASN A 201 -22.41 -3.31 10.25
CA ASN A 201 -21.97 -4.31 11.22
C ASN A 201 -21.21 -3.68 12.41
N LEU A 202 -21.08 -4.41 13.51
CA LEU A 202 -20.23 -4.02 14.64
C LEU A 202 -18.76 -4.25 14.29
N ASP A 203 -17.93 -3.22 14.46
CA ASP A 203 -16.51 -3.27 14.13
C ASP A 203 -15.70 -2.34 15.04
N ALA A 204 -14.38 -2.56 15.12
CA ALA A 204 -13.46 -1.57 15.67
C ALA A 204 -13.48 -0.34 14.76
N ILE A 205 -13.60 0.87 15.32
CA ILE A 205 -13.70 2.08 14.51
C ILE A 205 -12.32 2.60 14.17
N ALA A 206 -12.05 2.71 12.88
CA ALA A 206 -10.79 3.23 12.37
C ALA A 206 -10.62 4.68 12.82
N ARG A 207 -9.62 4.93 13.66
CA ARG A 207 -9.28 6.30 14.08
C ARG A 207 -8.79 7.14 12.90
N LEU A 208 -7.96 6.54 12.06
CA LEU A 208 -7.39 7.11 10.85
C LEU A 208 -7.55 6.11 9.72
N HIS A 209 -7.97 6.57 8.55
CA HIS A 209 -8.09 5.71 7.38
C HIS A 209 -6.75 5.62 6.62
N PRO A 210 -6.51 4.54 5.86
CA PRO A 210 -5.36 4.46 4.97
C PRO A 210 -5.38 5.58 3.92
N ALA A 211 -4.18 6.02 3.52
CA ALA A 211 -4.05 7.08 2.53
C ALA A 211 -4.38 6.57 1.12
N ILE A 212 -5.11 7.38 0.36
CA ILE A 212 -5.42 7.16 -1.06
C ILE A 212 -4.32 7.84 -1.87
N LYS A 213 -3.65 7.07 -2.74
CA LYS A 213 -2.53 7.45 -3.59
C LYS A 213 -2.97 7.38 -5.06
N GLY A 214 -2.25 8.07 -5.94
CA GLY A 214 -2.49 8.00 -7.39
C GLY A 214 -3.52 9.01 -7.95
N VAL A 215 -4.11 9.86 -7.10
CA VAL A 215 -4.90 11.02 -7.57
C VAL A 215 -3.96 12.09 -8.10
N ARG A 216 -4.25 12.60 -9.31
CA ARG A 216 -3.47 13.66 -9.96
C ARG A 216 -3.40 14.90 -9.06
N ASN A 217 -2.21 15.52 -8.99
CA ASN A 217 -1.93 16.72 -8.20
C ASN A 217 -2.20 16.62 -6.69
N ALA A 218 -2.52 15.43 -6.17
CA ALA A 218 -2.56 15.16 -4.74
C ALA A 218 -1.15 14.97 -4.16
N GLN A 219 -1.03 15.00 -2.84
CA GLN A 219 0.26 14.75 -2.17
C GLN A 219 0.80 13.36 -2.51
N SER A 220 2.12 13.25 -2.72
CA SER A 220 2.79 11.99 -3.04
C SER A 220 2.71 10.94 -1.93
N SER A 221 2.56 11.38 -0.67
CA SER A 221 2.27 10.52 0.49
C SER A 221 0.83 9.99 0.52
N GLY A 222 -0.03 10.46 -0.39
CA GLY A 222 -1.46 10.19 -0.43
C GLY A 222 -2.29 11.21 0.35
N ALA A 223 -3.59 11.21 0.10
CA ALA A 223 -4.60 12.04 0.74
C ALA A 223 -5.71 11.18 1.36
N ASN A 224 -6.55 11.75 2.22
CA ASN A 224 -7.65 11.00 2.83
C ASN A 224 -8.99 11.50 2.28
N LEU A 225 -9.95 10.58 2.09
CA LEU A 225 -11.31 10.96 1.71
C LEU A 225 -12.03 11.66 2.88
N PHE A 226 -11.80 11.16 4.10
CA PHE A 226 -12.28 11.75 5.34
C PHE A 226 -11.13 11.85 6.33
N SER A 227 -10.97 13.01 6.96
CA SER A 227 -10.09 13.18 8.11
C SER A 227 -10.63 14.30 8.99
N PHE A 228 -10.66 14.08 10.29
CA PHE A 228 -11.06 15.10 11.27
C PHE A 228 -9.87 15.40 12.15
N ASN A 229 -9.34 16.62 12.07
CA ASN A 229 -8.13 17.03 12.79
C ASN A 229 -8.30 18.35 13.55
N PHE A 230 -9.54 18.81 13.75
CA PHE A 230 -9.84 20.08 14.40
C PHE A 230 -10.93 19.90 15.45
N ALA A 231 -10.83 20.61 16.57
CA ALA A 231 -11.71 20.45 17.73
C ALA A 231 -13.19 20.73 17.42
N ALA A 232 -13.49 21.62 16.47
CA ALA A 232 -14.86 21.90 16.07
C ALA A 232 -15.55 20.73 15.32
N ALA A 233 -14.79 19.70 14.89
CA ALA A 233 -15.37 18.46 14.38
C ALA A 233 -15.77 17.49 15.49
N CYS A 234 -15.35 17.72 16.74
CA CYS A 234 -15.70 16.86 17.87
C CYS A 234 -17.15 17.11 18.30
N SER A 235 -17.97 16.06 18.35
CA SER A 235 -19.37 16.14 18.74
C SER A 235 -19.74 15.00 19.68
N HIS A 236 -20.64 15.24 20.64
CA HIS A 236 -21.10 14.23 21.61
C HIS A 236 -19.97 13.49 22.34
N GLY A 237 -18.86 14.17 22.66
CA GLY A 237 -17.69 13.56 23.32
C GLY A 237 -16.85 12.66 22.41
N LYS A 238 -17.10 12.65 21.10
CA LYS A 238 -16.36 11.85 20.12
C LYS A 238 -15.31 12.69 19.42
N GLU A 239 -14.15 12.08 19.20
CA GLU A 239 -13.00 12.72 18.55
C GLU A 239 -12.59 11.98 17.27
N GLN A 240 -12.02 12.72 16.31
CA GLN A 240 -11.49 12.18 15.06
C GLN A 240 -12.50 11.27 14.32
N GLY A 241 -12.07 10.07 13.91
CA GLY A 241 -12.89 9.09 13.18
C GLY A 241 -14.14 8.61 13.93
N GLN A 242 -14.26 8.84 15.25
CA GLN A 242 -15.45 8.47 15.99
C GLN A 242 -16.68 9.32 15.61
N ASN A 243 -16.49 10.53 15.06
CA ASN A 243 -17.59 11.38 14.59
C ASN A 243 -18.27 10.85 13.32
N ALA A 244 -17.57 10.03 12.53
CA ALA A 244 -18.13 9.32 11.39
C ALA A 244 -17.64 7.87 11.43
N PRO A 245 -18.26 7.00 12.27
CA PRO A 245 -17.68 5.70 12.59
C PRO A 245 -17.66 4.79 11.36
N VAL A 246 -16.46 4.57 10.83
CA VAL A 246 -16.17 3.57 9.80
C VAL A 246 -15.33 2.47 10.43
N GLY A 247 -15.74 1.22 10.24
CA GLY A 247 -15.03 0.07 10.75
C GLY A 247 -13.66 -0.07 10.09
N GLU A 248 -12.68 -0.61 10.81
CA GLU A 248 -11.32 -0.86 10.29
C GLU A 248 -11.35 -1.71 9.02
N TYR A 249 -12.18 -2.76 8.97
CA TYR A 249 -12.34 -3.56 7.77
C TYR A 249 -12.86 -2.73 6.59
N ALA A 250 -13.90 -1.91 6.82
CA ALA A 250 -14.48 -1.09 5.76
C ALA A 250 -13.49 -0.03 5.27
N ALA A 251 -12.78 0.63 6.19
CA ALA A 251 -11.76 1.62 5.88
C ALA A 251 -10.62 1.02 5.05
N PHE A 252 -10.15 -0.16 5.45
CA PHE A 252 -9.19 -0.94 4.69
C PHE A 252 -9.72 -1.32 3.30
N ALA A 253 -10.90 -1.96 3.22
CA ALA A 253 -11.45 -2.48 1.98
C ALA A 253 -11.65 -1.39 0.92
N TYR A 254 -12.31 -0.28 1.27
CA TYR A 254 -12.58 0.77 0.29
C TYR A 254 -11.29 1.48 -0.17
N THR A 255 -10.32 1.68 0.72
CA THR A 255 -9.06 2.35 0.36
C THR A 255 -8.17 1.46 -0.49
N THR A 256 -8.14 0.16 -0.21
CA THR A 256 -7.41 -0.83 -1.02
C THR A 256 -8.01 -0.95 -2.42
N ALA A 257 -9.34 -1.05 -2.54
CA ALA A 257 -10.02 -1.01 -3.85
C ALA A 257 -9.70 0.27 -4.62
N LEU A 258 -9.82 1.43 -3.97
CA LEU A 258 -9.60 2.71 -4.63
C LEU A 258 -8.14 2.91 -5.07
N ASN A 259 -7.17 2.52 -4.24
CA ASN A 259 -5.75 2.54 -4.60
C ASN A 259 -5.43 1.61 -5.77
N HIS A 260 -6.10 0.45 -5.85
CA HIS A 260 -5.97 -0.45 -7.00
C HIS A 260 -6.51 0.18 -8.29
N LEU A 261 -7.69 0.81 -8.22
CA LEU A 261 -8.28 1.53 -9.35
C LEU A 261 -7.41 2.72 -9.77
N LEU A 262 -6.74 3.40 -8.83
CA LEU A 262 -5.90 4.59 -9.07
C LEU A 262 -4.45 4.28 -9.49
N ARG A 263 -4.05 3.01 -9.64
CA ARG A 263 -2.68 2.66 -10.05
C ARG A 263 -2.29 3.30 -11.38
N VAL A 264 -0.99 3.50 -11.61
CA VAL A 264 -0.46 4.24 -12.77
C VAL A 264 -0.96 3.62 -14.08
N ASP A 265 -0.90 2.30 -14.18
CA ASP A 265 -1.25 1.42 -15.29
C ASP A 265 -2.74 0.98 -15.30
N SER A 266 -3.58 1.62 -14.49
CA SER A 266 -5.00 1.25 -14.43
C SER A 266 -5.73 1.70 -15.69
N ARG A 267 -6.32 0.75 -16.41
CA ARG A 267 -7.30 1.03 -17.47
C ARG A 267 -8.60 1.62 -16.92
N GLN A 268 -8.89 1.39 -15.65
CA GLN A 268 -10.08 1.86 -14.96
C GLN A 268 -9.92 3.27 -14.35
N LYS A 269 -8.91 4.04 -14.79
CA LYS A 269 -8.59 5.38 -14.30
C LYS A 269 -8.41 6.35 -15.44
N LEU A 270 -9.20 7.41 -15.47
CA LEU A 270 -9.18 8.44 -16.51
C LEU A 270 -8.86 9.83 -15.92
N PRO A 271 -7.84 10.55 -16.42
CA PRO A 271 -7.68 11.97 -16.09
C PRO A 271 -8.66 12.83 -16.91
N VAL A 272 -9.46 13.67 -16.25
CA VAL A 272 -10.38 14.63 -16.91
C VAL A 272 -10.11 16.02 -16.34
N GLY A 273 -9.45 16.87 -17.12
CA GLY A 273 -8.93 18.15 -16.63
C GLY A 273 -7.95 17.93 -15.46
N GLU A 274 -8.24 18.58 -14.33
CA GLU A 274 -7.46 18.47 -13.08
C GLU A 274 -7.94 17.33 -12.16
N ASP A 275 -9.08 16.72 -12.47
CA ASP A 275 -9.71 15.69 -11.65
C ASP A 275 -9.33 14.29 -12.17
N THR A 276 -9.33 13.30 -11.26
CA THR A 276 -9.07 11.89 -11.57
C THR A 276 -10.34 11.09 -11.41
N PHE A 277 -10.78 10.42 -12.47
CA PHE A 277 -11.95 9.57 -12.47
C PHE A 277 -11.54 8.10 -12.39
N VAL A 278 -12.29 7.31 -11.64
CA VAL A 278 -12.22 5.84 -11.66
C VAL A 278 -13.59 5.25 -11.87
N PHE A 279 -13.65 4.04 -12.40
CA PHE A 279 -14.92 3.37 -12.69
C PHE A 279 -14.84 1.86 -12.49
N TRP A 280 -15.97 1.25 -12.16
CA TRP A 280 -16.11 -0.20 -11.97
C TRP A 280 -17.58 -0.61 -12.05
N ALA A 281 -17.85 -1.87 -12.37
CA ALA A 281 -19.17 -2.46 -12.31
C ALA A 281 -19.39 -3.18 -10.97
N GLU A 282 -20.65 -3.43 -10.62
CA GLU A 282 -21.02 -4.20 -9.43
C GLU A 282 -20.51 -5.65 -9.48
N LYS A 283 -20.49 -6.24 -10.68
CA LYS A 283 -20.02 -7.60 -10.98
C LYS A 283 -19.05 -7.56 -12.17
N PRO A 284 -18.21 -8.59 -12.39
CA PRO A 284 -17.32 -8.61 -13.54
C PRO A 284 -18.15 -8.45 -14.82
N ASP A 285 -17.90 -7.38 -15.55
CA ASP A 285 -18.73 -6.96 -16.69
C ASP A 285 -17.82 -6.46 -17.82
N PRO A 286 -18.02 -6.91 -19.08
CA PRO A 286 -17.29 -6.41 -20.24
C PRO A 286 -17.35 -4.89 -20.42
N ALA A 287 -18.36 -4.21 -19.88
CA ALA A 287 -18.49 -2.77 -19.85
C ALA A 287 -17.27 -2.08 -19.23
N GLU A 288 -16.58 -2.69 -18.27
CA GLU A 288 -15.36 -2.11 -17.68
C GLU A 288 -14.25 -1.92 -18.73
N GLU A 289 -13.99 -2.94 -19.57
CA GLU A 289 -12.98 -2.85 -20.63
C GLU A 289 -13.45 -2.00 -21.82
N LEU A 290 -14.74 -2.07 -22.18
CA LEU A 290 -15.31 -1.26 -23.26
C LEU A 290 -15.26 0.24 -22.92
N PHE A 291 -15.63 0.60 -21.69
CA PHE A 291 -15.59 1.98 -21.22
C PHE A 291 -14.16 2.52 -21.15
N ALA A 292 -13.21 1.68 -20.71
CA ALA A 292 -11.78 2.01 -20.74
C ALA A 292 -11.28 2.26 -22.17
N ALA A 293 -11.55 1.34 -23.10
CA ALA A 293 -11.12 1.44 -24.50
C ALA A 293 -11.71 2.66 -25.22
N TRP A 294 -12.92 3.08 -24.86
CA TRP A 294 -13.56 4.25 -25.43
C TRP A 294 -12.90 5.56 -24.97
N LEU A 295 -12.61 5.67 -23.68
CA LEU A 295 -12.12 6.93 -23.09
C LEU A 295 -10.60 7.07 -23.14
N GLN A 296 -9.89 5.96 -23.32
CA GLN A 296 -8.43 5.91 -23.38
C GLN A 296 -8.00 5.07 -24.58
N PRO A 297 -7.93 5.67 -25.79
CA PRO A 297 -7.39 4.96 -26.95
C PRO A 297 -5.96 4.53 -26.66
N ASP A 298 -5.69 3.25 -26.90
CA ASP A 298 -4.36 2.66 -26.71
C ASP A 298 -3.39 3.30 -27.73
N PRO A 299 -2.30 3.96 -27.30
CA PRO A 299 -1.35 4.56 -28.23
C PRO A 299 -0.73 3.54 -29.20
N ASP A 300 -0.62 2.29 -28.76
CA ASP A 300 -0.04 1.20 -29.55
C ASP A 300 -1.10 0.47 -30.41
N ASP A 301 -2.39 0.70 -30.14
CA ASP A 301 -3.52 0.19 -30.92
C ASP A 301 -4.64 1.24 -31.05
N PRO A 302 -4.43 2.28 -31.90
CA PRO A 302 -5.41 3.34 -32.10
C PRO A 302 -6.69 2.86 -32.80
N VAL A 303 -6.65 1.68 -33.43
CA VAL A 303 -7.79 1.09 -34.16
C VAL A 303 -8.81 0.52 -33.17
N ARG A 304 -8.36 -0.02 -32.05
CA ARG A 304 -9.21 -0.62 -31.01
C ARG A 304 -10.32 0.28 -30.50
N GLY A 305 -10.06 1.57 -30.29
CA GLY A 305 -11.09 2.52 -29.85
C GLY A 305 -12.16 2.75 -30.93
N VAL A 306 -11.74 2.84 -32.20
CA VAL A 306 -12.66 2.97 -33.34
C VAL A 306 -13.48 1.70 -33.52
N GLU A 307 -12.88 0.53 -33.35
CA GLU A 307 -13.58 -0.76 -33.40
C GLU A 307 -14.58 -0.93 -32.26
N ALA A 308 -14.25 -0.48 -31.04
CA ALA A 308 -15.17 -0.50 -29.91
C ALA A 308 -16.41 0.39 -30.16
N VAL A 309 -16.20 1.61 -30.68
CA VAL A 309 -17.30 2.51 -31.05
C VAL A 309 -18.13 1.94 -32.20
N LYS A 310 -17.47 1.36 -33.21
CA LYS A 310 -18.14 0.69 -34.33
C LYS A 310 -18.94 -0.52 -33.86
N ALA A 311 -18.40 -1.33 -32.95
CA ALA A 311 -19.08 -2.48 -32.36
C ALA A 311 -20.32 -2.06 -31.58
N LEU A 312 -20.24 -0.98 -30.79
CA LEU A 312 -21.40 -0.41 -30.09
C LEU A 312 -22.47 0.10 -31.07
N TYR A 313 -22.06 0.79 -32.13
CA TYR A 313 -22.97 1.29 -33.16
C TYR A 313 -23.63 0.17 -33.98
N GLU A 314 -22.92 -0.92 -34.22
CA GLU A 314 -23.41 -2.09 -34.96
C GLU A 314 -24.16 -3.12 -34.09
N ALA A 315 -24.04 -3.04 -32.76
CA ALA A 315 -24.71 -3.96 -31.82
C ALA A 315 -26.24 -4.07 -32.03
N PRO A 316 -26.99 -2.97 -32.25
CA PRO A 316 -28.41 -3.04 -32.56
C PRO A 316 -28.73 -3.76 -33.88
N LYS A 317 -27.78 -3.81 -34.83
CA LYS A 317 -27.96 -4.43 -36.16
C LYS A 317 -27.61 -5.91 -36.18
N THR A 318 -26.72 -6.35 -35.29
CA THR A 318 -26.23 -7.74 -35.24
C THR A 318 -27.07 -8.64 -34.31
N GLY A 319 -28.07 -8.08 -33.62
CA GLY A 319 -28.88 -8.83 -32.66
C GLY A 319 -28.10 -9.23 -31.39
N VAL A 320 -26.88 -8.73 -31.23
CA VAL A 320 -26.17 -8.74 -29.94
C VAL A 320 -27.05 -7.98 -28.98
N ARG A 321 -27.44 -8.62 -27.87
CA ARG A 321 -28.25 -7.94 -26.86
C ARG A 321 -27.53 -6.66 -26.48
N PRO A 322 -28.20 -5.50 -26.53
CA PRO A 322 -27.58 -4.30 -26.04
C PRO A 322 -27.24 -4.52 -24.55
N LEU A 323 -26.18 -3.87 -24.05
CA LEU A 323 -25.77 -3.95 -22.64
C LEU A 323 -26.95 -3.71 -21.68
N ASP A 324 -28.01 -3.07 -22.18
CA ASP A 324 -29.33 -2.84 -21.59
C ASP A 324 -30.06 -4.08 -21.04
N ALA A 325 -29.66 -5.31 -21.40
CA ALA A 325 -30.20 -6.53 -20.78
C ALA A 325 -29.46 -6.96 -19.49
N ASP A 326 -28.30 -6.36 -19.23
CA ASP A 326 -27.54 -6.52 -18.00
C ASP A 326 -27.81 -5.30 -17.10
N GLU A 327 -28.62 -5.49 -16.05
CA GLU A 327 -28.92 -4.45 -15.06
C GLU A 327 -27.76 -4.24 -14.07
N THR A 328 -26.57 -4.79 -14.34
CA THR A 328 -25.39 -4.60 -13.50
C THR A 328 -25.07 -3.12 -13.38
N ARG A 329 -25.05 -2.64 -12.13
CA ARG A 329 -24.79 -1.22 -11.85
C ARG A 329 -23.35 -0.89 -12.20
N PHE A 330 -23.18 0.19 -12.97
CA PHE A 330 -21.88 0.74 -13.30
C PHE A 330 -21.64 2.03 -12.49
N PHE A 331 -20.46 2.14 -11.89
CA PHE A 331 -20.09 3.23 -11.00
C PHE A 331 -18.96 4.04 -11.60
N VAL A 332 -19.05 5.36 -11.48
CA VAL A 332 -18.00 6.32 -11.85
C VAL A 332 -17.80 7.28 -10.69
N LEU A 333 -16.54 7.48 -10.28
CA LEU A 333 -16.16 8.32 -9.15
C LEU A 333 -15.10 9.34 -9.59
N GLY A 334 -15.45 10.63 -9.53
CA GLY A 334 -14.52 11.74 -9.73
C GLY A 334 -13.86 12.20 -8.43
N LEU A 335 -12.54 12.32 -8.43
CA LEU A 335 -11.72 12.75 -7.30
C LEU A 335 -10.88 13.96 -7.68
N ALA A 336 -11.03 15.03 -6.91
CA ALA A 336 -10.24 16.24 -7.02
C ALA A 336 -9.29 16.38 -5.82
N PRO A 337 -8.04 16.85 -6.02
CA PRO A 337 -7.16 17.17 -4.91
C PRO A 337 -7.65 18.41 -4.15
N ASN A 338 -7.70 18.35 -2.82
CA ASN A 338 -7.98 19.50 -1.96
C ASN A 338 -7.05 19.51 -0.74
N VAL A 339 -5.86 20.07 -0.92
CA VAL A 339 -4.79 20.14 0.11
C VAL A 339 -4.48 18.73 0.67
N ALA A 340 -5.00 18.39 1.85
CA ALA A 340 -4.76 17.11 2.54
C ALA A 340 -5.92 16.11 2.38
N ARG A 341 -7.01 16.50 1.70
CA ARG A 341 -8.22 15.70 1.49
C ARG A 341 -8.54 15.57 0.01
N LEU A 342 -9.33 14.56 -0.33
CA LEU A 342 -9.89 14.41 -1.67
C LEU A 342 -11.33 14.92 -1.66
N ALA A 343 -11.70 15.73 -2.63
CA ALA A 343 -13.09 16.11 -2.86
C ALA A 343 -13.72 15.11 -3.85
N VAL A 344 -14.90 14.60 -3.48
CA VAL A 344 -15.76 13.82 -4.39
C VAL A 344 -16.52 14.82 -5.25
N ARG A 345 -16.45 14.65 -6.57
CA ARG A 345 -17.15 15.50 -7.55
C ARG A 345 -18.57 15.05 -7.80
#